data_AF-A0A8I0LW40-F1
#
_entry.id   AF-A0A8I0LW40-F1
#
_cell.length_a   1.000
_cell.length_b   1.000
_cell.length_c   1.000
_cell.angle_alpha   90.00
_cell.angle_beta   90.00
_cell.angle_gamma   90.00
#
_symmetry.space_group_name_H-M   'P 1'
#
loop_
_entity.id
_entity.type
_entity.pdbx_description
1 polymer ?
#
loop_
_entity_poly.entity_id
_entity_poly.type
_entity_poly.pdbx_seq_one_letter_code
_entity_poly.pdbx_strand_id
1 'polypeptide(L)'
;MRTPFRSPLGRGVLGVVATGALVFSLAACASTSDSESNNTAPTHPVNQTREPGPGESLLPAASIPDLSNGVDTQVAVDASFVEALTTLGLTPGVVGTATFADGTFSFPITGGNVDYYGPDSDVRP
;
A
#
# COMPACT_ATOMS: atom_id res chain seq x y z
N MET A 1 18.38 52.79 39.04
CA MET A 1 17.08 53.50 39.21
C MET A 1 16.37 53.46 37.86
N ARG A 2 15.25 52.79 37.61
CA ARG A 2 14.14 52.27 38.43
C ARG A 2 13.60 50.99 37.76
N THR A 3 13.52 49.89 38.48
CA THR A 3 12.46 48.86 38.34
C THR A 3 11.24 49.36 39.13
N PRO A 4 10.14 48.61 39.26
CA PRO A 4 9.27 47.95 38.26
C PRO A 4 7.82 48.51 38.38
N PHE A 5 6.96 48.31 37.38
CA PHE A 5 5.51 48.37 37.63
C PHE A 5 4.88 47.03 37.27
N ARG A 6 4.57 46.29 38.33
CA ARG A 6 3.69 45.13 38.36
C ARG A 6 2.25 45.60 38.62
N SER A 7 1.31 44.72 38.25
CA SER A 7 -0.03 44.53 38.85
C SER A 7 -1.19 45.34 38.26
N PRO A 8 -2.46 44.99 38.55
CA PRO A 8 -3.08 43.67 38.75
C PRO A 8 -4.43 43.55 37.97
N LEU A 9 -5.18 42.46 38.19
CA LEU A 9 -6.60 42.24 37.84
C LEU A 9 -6.84 41.77 36.38
N GLY A 10 -7.60 40.72 36.10
CA GLY A 10 -8.62 40.06 36.90
C GLY A 10 -8.70 38.57 36.65
N ARG A 11 -9.04 37.85 37.73
CA ARG A 11 -9.57 36.50 37.68
C ARG A 11 -10.92 36.56 36.95
N GLY A 12 -11.00 35.93 35.79
CA GLY A 12 -12.25 35.67 35.10
C GLY A 12 -12.36 34.18 34.83
N VAL A 13 -13.02 33.45 35.73
CA VAL A 13 -13.53 32.11 35.43
C VAL A 13 -14.80 32.33 34.61
N LEU A 14 -14.75 32.06 33.31
CA LEU A 14 -15.95 31.91 32.50
C LEU A 14 -15.89 30.53 31.83
N GLY A 15 -16.66 29.61 32.39
CA GLY A 15 -16.92 28.32 31.76
C GLY A 15 -17.70 28.54 30.47
N VAL A 16 -17.24 27.92 29.39
CA VAL A 16 -18.01 27.76 28.16
C VAL A 16 -18.29 26.27 28.04
N VAL A 17 -19.48 25.86 28.46
CA VAL A 17 -20.09 24.61 28.03
C VAL A 17 -20.73 24.91 26.69
N ALA A 18 -19.99 24.68 25.61
CA ALA A 18 -20.56 24.62 24.27
C ALA A 18 -20.90 23.15 23.99
N THR A 19 -22.08 22.72 24.44
CA THR A 19 -22.73 21.53 23.87
C THR A 19 -23.22 21.88 22.46
N GLY A 20 -22.28 21.88 21.52
CA GLY A 20 -22.57 21.94 20.09
C GLY A 20 -22.96 20.54 19.62
N ALA A 21 -24.24 20.34 19.38
CA ALA A 21 -24.77 19.12 18.80
C ALA A 21 -24.20 18.92 17.39
N LEU A 22 -23.26 17.99 17.25
CA LEU A 22 -22.84 17.45 15.95
C LEU A 22 -23.90 16.44 15.50
N VAL A 23 -24.97 16.95 14.91
CA VAL A 23 -25.94 16.19 14.13
C VAL A 23 -25.85 16.74 12.71
N PHE A 24 -25.95 15.87 11.69
CA PHE A 24 -25.61 16.07 10.26
C PHE A 24 -24.13 15.73 9.96
N SER A 25 -23.74 14.62 9.32
CA SER A 25 -24.50 13.66 8.51
C SER A 25 -23.79 12.30 8.52
N LEU A 26 -24.32 11.34 9.27
CA LEU A 26 -24.18 9.92 8.95
C LEU A 26 -25.35 9.56 8.03
N ALA A 27 -25.20 9.79 6.73
CA ALA A 27 -25.62 8.74 5.79
C ALA A 27 -24.45 7.75 5.82
N ALA A 28 -24.33 6.88 6.82
CA ALA A 28 -25.18 5.71 6.93
C ALA A 28 -25.58 5.27 5.52
N CYS A 29 -24.64 4.59 4.88
CA CYS A 29 -24.90 3.54 3.91
C CYS A 29 -25.84 2.51 4.60
N ALA A 30 -27.09 2.91 4.82
CA ALA A 30 -28.17 2.08 5.28
C ALA A 30 -28.82 1.52 4.01
N SER A 31 -28.11 0.58 3.39
CA SER A 31 -28.77 -0.50 2.69
C SER A 31 -29.02 -1.56 3.75
N THR A 32 -30.31 -1.77 4.00
CA THR A 32 -30.93 -2.73 4.90
C THR A 32 -30.15 -4.05 4.97
N SER A 33 -29.74 -4.42 6.19
CA SER A 33 -29.47 -5.82 6.51
C SER A 33 -30.80 -6.57 6.57
N ASP A 34 -31.29 -6.96 5.40
CA ASP A 34 -32.06 -8.19 5.26
C ASP A 34 -31.04 -9.33 5.18
N SER A 35 -31.17 -10.32 6.08
CA SER A 35 -30.33 -11.52 6.09
C SER A 35 -30.65 -12.39 4.88
N GLU A 36 -30.09 -12.03 3.73
CA GLU A 36 -29.87 -12.88 2.58
C GLU A 36 -28.36 -12.80 2.30
N SER A 37 -27.63 -13.88 2.55
CA SER A 37 -26.18 -13.93 2.29
C SER A 37 -25.92 -13.76 0.80
N ASN A 38 -25.65 -12.52 0.37
CA ASN A 38 -25.14 -12.27 -0.97
C ASN A 38 -23.69 -11.79 -0.88
N ASN A 39 -22.77 -12.75 -0.76
CA ASN A 39 -21.35 -12.56 -1.03
C ASN A 39 -21.15 -12.21 -2.51
N THR A 40 -21.48 -10.99 -2.91
CA THR A 40 -21.02 -10.47 -4.20
C THR A 40 -19.72 -9.75 -3.94
N ALA A 41 -18.62 -10.48 -4.10
CA ALA A 41 -17.29 -9.90 -4.27
C ALA A 41 -17.35 -8.79 -5.34
N PRO A 42 -16.50 -7.75 -5.27
CA PRO A 42 -16.38 -6.80 -6.37
C PRO A 42 -16.11 -7.60 -7.64
N THR A 43 -17.08 -7.59 -8.56
CA THR A 43 -16.89 -8.18 -9.87
C THR A 43 -15.90 -7.29 -10.59
N HIS A 44 -14.65 -7.73 -10.63
CA HIS A 44 -13.68 -7.22 -11.59
C HIS A 44 -14.38 -7.18 -12.96
N PRO A 45 -14.17 -6.11 -13.76
CA PRO A 45 -14.65 -6.14 -15.14
C PRO A 45 -14.13 -7.43 -15.77
N VAL A 46 -15.05 -8.29 -16.20
CA VAL A 46 -14.70 -9.48 -16.96
C VAL A 46 -14.00 -8.95 -18.20
N ASN A 47 -12.69 -9.19 -18.29
CA ASN A 47 -11.93 -8.94 -19.49
C ASN A 47 -12.62 -9.76 -20.58
N GLN A 48 -13.35 -9.09 -21.48
CA GLN A 48 -14.07 -9.80 -22.54
C GLN A 48 -13.01 -10.54 -23.36
N THR A 49 -13.12 -11.86 -23.42
CA THR A 49 -12.31 -12.67 -24.33
C THR A 49 -12.68 -12.25 -25.74
N ARG A 50 -11.87 -11.34 -26.29
CA ARG A 50 -11.93 -10.98 -27.69
C ARG A 50 -11.41 -12.18 -28.48
N GLU A 51 -12.18 -12.60 -29.47
CA GLU A 51 -11.74 -13.61 -30.42
C GLU A 51 -10.60 -13.02 -31.25
N PRO A 52 -9.44 -13.68 -31.30
CA PRO A 52 -8.25 -13.09 -31.88
C PRO A 52 -8.44 -12.86 -33.38
N GLY A 53 -8.14 -11.64 -33.82
CA GLY A 53 -8.20 -11.24 -35.22
C GLY A 53 -7.17 -11.99 -36.08
N PRO A 54 -7.38 -12.06 -37.40
CA PRO A 54 -6.40 -12.69 -38.29
C PRO A 54 -5.08 -11.91 -38.28
N GLY A 55 -4.05 -12.51 -37.67
CA GLY A 55 -2.71 -11.93 -37.47
C GLY A 55 -2.28 -11.80 -36.01
N GLU A 56 -3.18 -12.04 -35.05
CA GLU A 56 -2.86 -11.97 -33.62
C GLU A 56 -2.20 -13.27 -33.15
N SER A 57 -0.92 -13.19 -32.75
CA SER A 57 -0.17 -14.33 -32.21
C SER A 57 -0.59 -14.60 -30.76
N LEU A 58 -1.32 -15.69 -30.56
CA LEU A 58 -1.64 -16.23 -29.23
C LEU A 58 -0.48 -17.03 -28.61
N LEU A 59 0.62 -17.19 -29.35
CA LEU A 59 1.81 -17.85 -28.84
C LEU A 59 2.68 -16.81 -28.11
N PRO A 60 3.26 -17.16 -26.96
CA PRO A 60 4.24 -16.31 -26.28
C PRO A 60 5.39 -15.97 -27.23
N ALA A 61 5.81 -14.72 -27.23
CA ALA A 61 7.02 -14.30 -27.94
C ALA A 61 8.29 -14.87 -27.27
N ALA A 62 8.23 -15.08 -25.94
CA ALA A 62 9.27 -15.80 -25.19
C ALA A 62 8.65 -16.46 -23.95
N SER A 63 9.24 -17.57 -23.53
CA SER A 63 8.86 -18.28 -22.32
C SER A 63 10.09 -18.59 -21.48
N ILE A 64 10.02 -18.31 -20.18
CA ILE A 64 11.02 -18.73 -19.19
C ILE A 64 10.30 -19.69 -18.24
N PRO A 65 10.63 -21.00 -18.30
CA PRO A 65 9.89 -22.04 -17.58
C PRO A 65 10.18 -22.08 -16.08
N ASP A 66 11.32 -21.53 -15.65
CA ASP A 66 11.72 -21.50 -14.24
C ASP A 66 12.46 -20.20 -13.92
N LEU A 67 11.92 -19.43 -12.98
CA LEU A 67 12.49 -18.19 -12.47
C LEU A 67 13.37 -18.38 -11.22
N SER A 68 13.51 -19.61 -10.71
CA SER A 68 14.28 -19.89 -9.49
C SER A 68 15.76 -19.53 -9.56
N ASN A 69 16.29 -19.42 -10.79
CA ASN A 69 17.68 -19.02 -11.07
C ASN A 69 17.74 -17.58 -11.62
N GLY A 70 16.66 -16.81 -11.45
CA GLY A 70 16.52 -15.45 -11.94
C GLY A 70 17.16 -14.41 -11.02
N VAL A 71 16.72 -13.17 -11.18
CA VAL A 71 17.14 -12.03 -10.34
C VAL A 71 16.29 -11.92 -9.08
N ASP A 72 16.74 -11.10 -8.14
CA ASP A 72 16.00 -10.82 -6.92
C ASP A 72 14.89 -9.77 -7.13
N THR A 73 13.82 -9.89 -6.35
CA THR A 73 12.89 -8.79 -6.12
C THR A 73 13.44 -7.89 -5.01
N GLN A 74 13.36 -6.57 -5.20
CA GLN A 74 14.03 -5.62 -4.31
C GLN A 74 13.05 -4.60 -3.73
N VAL A 75 13.24 -4.29 -2.45
CA VAL A 75 12.51 -3.25 -1.73
C VAL A 75 13.53 -2.31 -1.07
N ALA A 76 13.68 -1.13 -1.66
CA ALA A 76 14.48 -0.07 -1.07
C ALA A 76 13.74 0.53 0.14
N VAL A 77 14.46 0.74 1.23
CA VAL A 77 13.97 1.33 2.46
C VAL A 77 14.46 2.77 2.54
N ASP A 78 13.61 3.65 3.06
CA ASP A 78 14.00 5.03 3.29
C ASP A 78 15.17 5.12 4.26
N ALA A 79 16.17 5.95 3.93
CA ALA A 79 17.38 6.08 4.72
C ALA A 79 17.09 6.56 6.16
N SER A 80 16.13 7.49 6.33
CA SER A 80 15.78 8.03 7.64
C SER A 80 15.19 6.97 8.57
N PHE A 81 14.53 5.94 8.00
CA PHE A 81 14.02 4.81 8.77
C PHE A 81 15.17 3.91 9.27
N VAL A 82 16.13 3.58 8.40
CA VAL A 82 17.28 2.75 8.77
C VAL A 82 18.16 3.47 9.81
N GLU A 83 18.36 4.78 9.66
CA GLU A 83 19.09 5.61 10.61
C GLU A 83 18.37 5.72 11.96
N ALA A 84 17.04 5.85 11.96
CA ALA A 84 16.26 5.84 13.18
C ALA A 84 16.45 4.53 13.94
N LEU A 85 16.31 3.38 13.27
CA LEU A 85 16.56 2.07 13.89
C LEU A 85 17.98 1.96 14.46
N THR A 86 18.98 2.42 13.71
CA THR A 86 20.39 2.44 14.14
C THR A 86 20.59 3.30 15.38
N THR A 87 19.89 4.44 15.48
CA THR A 87 19.92 5.31 16.67
C THR A 87 19.34 4.62 17.90
N LEU A 88 18.34 3.74 17.73
CA LEU A 88 17.81 2.88 18.77
C LEU A 88 18.67 1.63 19.05
N GLY A 89 19.80 1.46 18.35
CA GLY A 89 20.66 0.28 18.46
C GLY A 89 20.07 -0.98 17.82
N LEU A 90 19.10 -0.83 16.92
CA LEU A 90 18.44 -1.93 16.21
C LEU A 90 18.98 -2.01 14.80
N THR A 91 19.39 -3.21 14.39
CA THR A 91 19.78 -3.50 13.00
C THR A 91 18.69 -4.35 12.35
N PRO A 92 18.18 -3.96 11.18
CA PRO A 92 17.25 -4.80 10.43
C PRO A 92 17.89 -6.16 10.12
N GLY A 93 17.19 -7.23 10.49
CA GLY A 93 17.58 -8.61 10.19
C GLY A 93 16.71 -9.19 9.08
N VAL A 94 17.21 -10.24 8.46
CA VAL A 94 16.50 -11.05 7.47
C VAL A 94 16.36 -12.48 7.99
N VAL A 95 15.32 -13.18 7.55
CA VAL A 95 15.12 -14.61 7.81
C VAL A 95 15.02 -15.33 6.47
N GLY A 96 15.65 -16.50 6.35
CA GLY A 96 15.69 -17.26 5.11
C GLY A 96 16.85 -16.82 4.20
N THR A 97 16.61 -16.80 2.89
CA THR A 97 17.63 -16.49 1.87
C THR A 97 17.64 -15.04 1.40
N ALA A 98 16.77 -14.20 1.96
CA ALA A 98 16.76 -12.78 1.68
C ALA A 98 18.06 -12.12 2.19
N THR A 99 18.42 -10.99 1.59
CA THR A 99 19.58 -10.19 2.00
C THR A 99 19.17 -8.75 2.27
N PHE A 100 19.93 -8.05 3.11
CA PHE A 100 19.77 -6.61 3.34
C PHE A 100 21.13 -5.94 3.17
N ALA A 101 21.26 -5.10 2.15
CA ALA A 101 22.49 -4.38 1.83
C ALA A 101 22.13 -2.98 1.31
N ASP A 102 22.90 -1.98 1.69
CA ASP A 102 22.77 -0.60 1.18
C ASP A 102 21.34 -0.04 1.29
N GLY A 103 20.64 -0.36 2.38
CA GLY A 103 19.26 0.09 2.60
C GLY A 103 18.20 -0.63 1.77
N THR A 104 18.55 -1.71 1.06
CA THR A 104 17.64 -2.47 0.20
C THR A 104 17.54 -3.91 0.66
N PHE A 105 16.31 -4.39 0.80
CA PHE A 105 16.03 -5.82 0.97
C PHE A 105 15.94 -6.48 -0.39
N SER A 106 16.70 -7.55 -0.60
CA SER A 106 16.64 -8.38 -1.81
C SER A 106 16.08 -9.76 -1.45
N PHE A 107 15.05 -10.18 -2.18
CA PHE A 107 14.37 -11.45 -2.00
C PHE A 107 14.54 -12.30 -3.26
N PRO A 108 15.29 -13.41 -3.19
CA PRO A 108 15.44 -14.32 -4.32
C PRO A 108 14.10 -14.85 -4.80
N ILE A 109 13.89 -14.84 -6.11
CA ILE A 109 12.75 -15.53 -6.71
C ILE A 109 13.02 -17.03 -6.61
N THR A 110 12.15 -17.78 -5.95
CA THR A 110 12.34 -19.21 -5.67
C THR A 110 11.50 -20.13 -6.55
N GLY A 111 10.81 -19.59 -7.56
CA GLY A 111 9.97 -20.36 -8.47
C GLY A 111 9.12 -19.50 -9.40
N GLY A 112 8.29 -20.18 -10.19
CA GLY A 112 7.38 -19.58 -11.16
C GLY A 112 7.92 -19.58 -12.59
N ASN A 113 7.08 -19.17 -13.53
CA ASN A 113 7.37 -19.07 -14.96
C ASN A 113 6.84 -17.73 -15.50
N VAL A 114 7.35 -17.30 -16.64
CA VAL A 114 6.79 -16.14 -17.36
C VAL A 114 6.69 -16.41 -18.85
N ASP A 115 5.52 -16.07 -19.40
CA ASP A 115 5.29 -16.01 -20.83
C ASP A 115 5.16 -14.53 -21.22
N TYR A 116 6.06 -14.06 -22.07
CA TYR A 116 6.03 -12.71 -22.58
C TYR A 116 5.22 -12.67 -23.88
N TYR A 117 4.13 -11.91 -23.86
CA TYR A 117 3.35 -11.60 -25.05
C TYR A 117 3.71 -10.19 -25.53
N GLY A 118 3.92 -10.04 -26.83
CA GLY A 118 4.30 -8.75 -27.42
C GLY A 118 3.21 -7.68 -27.25
N PRO A 119 3.55 -6.39 -27.38
CA PRO A 119 2.61 -5.28 -27.22
C PRO A 119 1.46 -5.32 -28.22
N ASP A 120 1.69 -5.89 -29.41
CA ASP A 120 0.69 -6.06 -30.47
C ASP A 120 -0.21 -7.29 -30.27
N SER A 121 0.05 -8.13 -29.27
CA SER A 121 -0.86 -9.22 -28.91
C SER A 121 -2.11 -8.68 -28.22
N ASP A 122 -3.20 -9.44 -28.22
CA ASP A 122 -4.40 -9.12 -27.42
C ASP A 122 -4.30 -9.63 -25.97
N VAL A 123 -3.24 -10.37 -25.64
CA VAL A 123 -2.98 -10.86 -24.28
C VAL A 123 -2.40 -9.73 -23.41
N ARG A 124 -2.98 -9.51 -22.23
CA ARG A 124 -2.52 -8.51 -21.24
C ARG A 124 -2.17 -9.22 -19.94
N PRO A 125 -1.13 -8.77 -19.22
CA PRO A 125 -0.80 -9.31 -17.89
C PRO A 125 -1.94 -9.07 -16.88
#